data_AF-A0A421CRL5-F1
#
_entry.id   AF-A0A421CRL5-F1
#
_cell.length_a   1.000
_cell.length_b   1.000
_cell.length_c   1.000
_cell.angle_alpha   90.00
_cell.angle_beta   90.00
_cell.angle_gamma   90.00
#
_symmetry.space_group_name_H-M   'P 1'
#
loop_
_entity.id
_entity.type
_entity.pdbx_description
1 polymer ?
#
loop_
_entity_poly.entity_id
_entity_poly.type
_entity_poly.pdbx_seq_one_letter_code
_entity_poly.pdbx_strand_id
1 'polypeptide(L)'
;MRKNDSEKFNKESYVHNIIYPMRTTSDEIEYANHNLWLIDEKLAYCSFISSDIPFNNDNKEERTDIMILDNPVAVSDEENDGSEFDTIVLFELKRPMRDDYSTAENPVTQLYEYVDKIKSGKAKDKYGRKIIAGNGTKFYLYAVCDITPSLEKTIRFNSFKHTPDKMGYYLFNDTYNAYVEILSFDKIIKDSKKRNKILFDKLGI
;
A
#
# COMPACT_ATOMS: atom_id res chain seq x y z
N MET A 1 7.19 28.20 16.82
CA MET A 1 6.64 28.27 15.45
C MET A 1 6.12 26.88 15.09
N ARG A 2 4.80 26.66 15.08
CA ARG A 2 4.19 25.37 14.72
C ARG A 2 4.49 25.10 13.25
N LYS A 3 5.32 24.11 12.92
CA LYS A 3 5.37 23.55 11.56
C LYS A 3 3.98 22.98 11.29
N ASN A 4 3.23 23.66 10.44
CA ASN A 4 1.79 23.52 10.26
C ASN A 4 1.42 22.09 9.83
N ASP A 5 0.60 21.38 10.61
CA ASP A 5 0.10 20.04 10.25
C ASP A 5 -0.67 20.05 8.92
N SER A 6 -1.26 21.18 8.54
CA SER A 6 -1.84 21.39 7.20
C SER A 6 -0.80 21.26 6.07
N GLU A 7 0.42 21.76 6.25
CA GLU A 7 1.49 21.62 5.25
C GLU A 7 1.97 20.18 5.16
N LYS A 8 2.05 19.48 6.30
CA LYS A 8 2.39 18.06 6.35
C LYS A 8 1.36 17.24 5.55
N PHE A 9 0.08 17.48 5.82
CA PHE A 9 -1.04 16.83 5.15
C PHE A 9 -1.02 17.08 3.63
N ASN A 10 -0.83 18.34 3.21
CA ASN A 10 -0.78 18.69 1.78
C ASN A 10 0.34 17.94 1.03
N LYS A 11 1.49 17.71 1.66
CA LYS A 11 2.60 16.96 1.04
C LYS A 11 2.29 15.48 0.90
N GLU A 12 1.64 14.88 1.90
CA GLU A 12 1.22 13.48 1.86
C GLU A 12 0.17 13.27 0.77
N SER A 13 -0.89 14.10 0.76
CA SER A 13 -1.94 14.06 -0.27
C SER A 13 -1.38 14.28 -1.68
N TYR A 14 -0.35 15.12 -1.84
CA TYR A 14 0.31 15.31 -3.13
C TYR A 14 1.02 14.04 -3.61
N VAL A 15 1.81 13.40 -2.73
CA VAL A 15 2.47 12.13 -3.05
C VAL A 15 1.45 11.04 -3.34
N HIS A 16 0.39 10.95 -2.55
CA HIS A 16 -0.69 10.00 -2.75
C HIS A 16 -1.27 10.12 -4.15
N ASN A 17 -1.69 11.32 -4.56
CA ASN A 17 -2.28 11.55 -5.88
C ASN A 17 -1.31 11.33 -7.05
N ILE A 18 0.01 11.36 -6.83
CA ILE A 18 0.98 10.90 -7.85
C ILE A 18 0.87 9.39 -8.03
N ILE A 19 0.76 8.62 -6.94
CA ILE A 19 0.68 7.16 -6.99
C ILE A 19 -0.70 6.68 -7.44
N TYR A 20 -1.76 7.19 -6.83
CA TYR A 20 -3.15 6.83 -7.13
C TYR A 20 -4.10 7.95 -6.67
N PRO A 21 -5.17 8.31 -7.41
CA PRO A 21 -6.09 9.36 -6.98
C PRO A 21 -6.80 9.04 -5.65
N MET A 22 -6.98 10.04 -4.78
CA MET A 22 -7.64 9.83 -3.48
C MET A 22 -9.16 9.79 -3.61
N ARG A 23 -9.81 9.08 -2.67
CA ARG A 23 -11.27 8.98 -2.48
C ARG A 23 -12.00 8.41 -3.70
N THR A 24 -11.43 7.37 -4.29
CA THR A 24 -11.97 6.74 -5.49
C THR A 24 -11.65 5.25 -5.54
N THR A 25 -12.27 4.55 -6.49
CA THR A 25 -11.97 3.15 -6.81
C THR A 25 -11.52 2.98 -8.25
N SER A 26 -11.01 1.79 -8.58
CA SER A 26 -10.70 1.40 -9.96
C SER A 26 -11.89 1.55 -10.91
N ASP A 27 -13.12 1.35 -10.43
CA ASP A 27 -14.36 1.49 -11.23
C ASP A 27 -14.63 2.93 -11.71
N GLU A 28 -14.02 3.93 -11.06
CA GLU A 28 -14.33 5.35 -11.24
C GLU A 28 -13.23 6.11 -12.01
N ILE A 29 -12.07 5.49 -12.23
CA ILE A 29 -10.92 6.13 -12.89
C ILE A 29 -10.46 5.33 -14.11
N GLU A 30 -10.02 6.05 -15.14
CA GLU A 30 -9.34 5.42 -16.27
C GLU A 30 -8.00 4.83 -15.84
N TYR A 31 -7.60 3.71 -16.46
CA TYR A 31 -6.33 3.03 -16.19
C TYR A 31 -5.10 3.97 -16.26
N ALA A 32 -5.11 4.94 -17.18
CA ALA A 32 -4.02 5.90 -17.34
C ALA A 32 -3.86 6.87 -16.14
N ASN A 33 -4.82 6.90 -15.22
CA ASN A 33 -4.87 7.88 -14.13
C ASN A 33 -4.17 7.41 -12.84
N HIS A 34 -3.44 6.29 -12.84
CA HIS A 34 -2.63 5.86 -11.70
C HIS A 34 -1.21 5.42 -12.09
N ASN A 35 -0.29 5.44 -11.12
CA ASN A 35 1.12 5.14 -11.32
C ASN A 35 1.64 4.01 -10.41
N LEU A 36 0.78 3.07 -10.00
CA LEU A 36 1.17 1.90 -9.18
C LEU A 36 2.33 1.09 -9.77
N TRP A 37 2.51 1.09 -11.09
CA TRP A 37 3.65 0.49 -11.79
C TRP A 37 5.02 1.06 -11.36
N LEU A 38 5.05 2.27 -10.78
CA LEU A 38 6.25 2.84 -10.18
C LEU A 38 6.75 1.99 -9.02
N ILE A 39 5.84 1.34 -8.28
CA ILE A 39 6.15 0.49 -7.14
C ILE A 39 6.50 -0.92 -7.64
N ASP A 40 5.54 -1.58 -8.29
CA ASP A 40 5.69 -2.92 -8.87
C ASP A 40 4.81 -3.02 -10.13
N GLU A 41 5.36 -3.53 -11.23
CA GLU A 41 4.67 -3.67 -12.52
C GLU A 41 3.42 -4.55 -12.47
N LYS A 42 3.35 -5.51 -11.54
CA LYS A 42 2.20 -6.42 -11.39
C LYS A 42 0.96 -5.70 -10.86
N LEU A 43 1.16 -4.61 -10.11
CA LEU A 43 0.09 -3.80 -9.54
C LEU A 43 -0.73 -3.06 -10.60
N ALA A 44 -0.25 -3.03 -11.83
CA ALA A 44 -0.97 -2.46 -12.96
C ALA A 44 -2.11 -3.37 -13.46
N TYR A 45 -2.20 -4.62 -13.01
CA TYR A 45 -3.18 -5.58 -13.52
C TYR A 45 -4.14 -6.10 -12.44
N CYS A 46 -4.32 -5.33 -11.38
CA CYS A 46 -5.13 -5.75 -10.24
C CYS A 46 -6.64 -5.57 -10.47
N SER A 47 -7.42 -6.48 -9.89
CA SER A 47 -8.87 -6.59 -10.09
C SER A 47 -9.65 -5.41 -9.50
N PHE A 48 -9.61 -5.21 -8.18
CA PHE A 48 -10.31 -4.09 -7.52
C PHE A 48 -9.36 -3.27 -6.66
N ILE A 49 -9.42 -1.95 -6.80
CA ILE A 49 -8.60 -0.99 -6.04
C ILE A 49 -9.50 0.04 -5.36
N SER A 50 -9.25 0.32 -4.08
CA SER A 50 -9.85 1.44 -3.34
C SER A 50 -8.76 2.31 -2.71
N SER A 51 -8.89 3.63 -2.82
CA SER A 51 -7.86 4.59 -2.38
C SER A 51 -8.45 5.71 -1.52
N ASP A 52 -7.91 5.91 -0.31
CA ASP A 52 -8.41 6.85 0.71
C ASP A 52 -9.91 6.70 1.01
N ILE A 53 -10.44 5.47 0.96
CA ILE A 53 -11.83 5.15 1.27
C ILE A 53 -11.90 4.46 2.64
N PRO A 54 -12.66 5.00 3.61
CA PRO A 54 -12.90 4.33 4.88
C PRO A 54 -13.61 2.98 4.71
N PHE A 55 -13.32 2.01 5.57
CA PHE A 55 -14.07 0.76 5.60
C PHE A 55 -15.57 1.04 5.80
N ASN A 56 -16.43 0.33 5.07
CA ASN A 56 -17.89 0.54 5.06
C ASN A 56 -18.33 1.96 4.66
N ASN A 57 -17.44 2.77 4.08
CA ASN A 57 -17.68 4.17 3.71
C ASN A 57 -18.16 5.07 4.89
N ASP A 58 -17.83 4.69 6.13
CA ASP A 58 -18.10 5.51 7.33
C ASP A 58 -16.86 6.34 7.66
N ASN A 59 -16.98 7.66 7.66
CA ASN A 59 -15.86 8.59 7.96
C ASN A 59 -15.29 8.44 9.39
N LYS A 60 -15.95 7.67 10.26
CA LYS A 60 -15.43 7.33 11.60
C LYS A 60 -14.53 6.09 11.59
N GLU A 61 -14.60 5.30 10.53
CA GLU A 61 -13.76 4.13 10.36
C GLU A 61 -12.39 4.52 9.83
N GLU A 62 -11.41 3.67 10.13
CA GLU A 62 -10.10 3.75 9.51
C GLU A 62 -10.18 3.60 7.99
N ARG A 63 -9.19 4.14 7.30
CA ARG A 63 -9.02 4.10 5.85
C ARG A 63 -7.60 3.68 5.53
N THR A 64 -7.46 2.84 4.52
CA THR A 64 -6.17 2.51 3.90
C THR A 64 -5.83 3.57 2.87
N ASP A 65 -4.55 3.89 2.66
CA ASP A 65 -4.19 4.80 1.58
C ASP A 65 -4.52 4.18 0.22
N ILE A 66 -4.12 2.92 0.01
CA ILE A 66 -4.54 2.11 -1.14
C ILE A 66 -4.73 0.67 -0.67
N MET A 67 -5.85 0.07 -1.05
CA MET A 67 -6.14 -1.34 -0.86
C MET A 67 -6.49 -1.96 -2.19
N ILE A 68 -5.94 -3.14 -2.44
CA ILE A 68 -6.19 -3.95 -3.62
C ILE A 68 -6.71 -5.30 -3.17
N LEU A 69 -7.82 -5.72 -3.76
CA LEU A 69 -8.44 -7.02 -3.51
C LEU A 69 -8.33 -7.84 -4.79
N ASP A 70 -7.71 -9.02 -4.68
CA ASP A 70 -7.47 -9.89 -5.83
C ASP A 70 -8.00 -11.31 -5.57
N ASN A 71 -8.74 -11.81 -6.55
CA ASN A 71 -9.44 -13.10 -6.53
C ASN A 71 -8.72 -14.10 -7.44
N PRO A 72 -8.99 -15.42 -7.28
CA PRO A 72 -8.50 -16.42 -8.22
C PRO A 72 -8.85 -16.03 -9.66
N VAL A 73 -7.93 -16.27 -10.61
CA VAL A 73 -8.06 -15.91 -12.04
C VAL A 73 -9.36 -16.41 -12.69
N ALA A 74 -9.99 -17.47 -12.14
CA ALA A 74 -11.28 -17.98 -12.62
C ALA A 74 -12.49 -17.07 -12.30
N VAL A 75 -12.31 -16.06 -11.44
CA VAL A 75 -13.35 -15.15 -10.91
C VAL A 75 -12.96 -13.68 -11.19
N SER A 76 -11.96 -13.44 -12.06
CA SER A 76 -11.19 -12.18 -12.16
C SER A 76 -11.98 -10.93 -12.53
N ASP A 77 -13.21 -11.07 -12.99
CA ASP A 77 -14.02 -9.96 -13.50
C ASP A 77 -15.20 -9.61 -12.56
N GLU A 78 -15.37 -10.29 -11.42
CA GLU A 78 -16.48 -10.04 -10.51
C GLU A 78 -16.08 -9.10 -9.36
N GLU A 79 -16.88 -8.03 -9.18
CA GLU A 79 -16.90 -7.21 -7.97
C GLU A 79 -16.95 -8.10 -6.72
N ASN A 80 -16.38 -7.65 -5.59
CA ASN A 80 -16.41 -8.37 -4.31
C ASN A 80 -17.77 -9.02 -4.03
N ASP A 81 -17.90 -10.33 -4.25
CA ASP A 81 -19.12 -11.13 -4.09
C ASP A 81 -19.28 -11.65 -2.65
N GLY A 82 -18.33 -11.32 -1.77
CA GLY A 82 -18.26 -11.83 -0.40
C GLY A 82 -17.58 -13.20 -0.31
N SER A 83 -16.85 -13.64 -1.34
CA SER A 83 -15.93 -14.77 -1.25
C SER A 83 -14.61 -14.39 -0.57
N GLU A 84 -13.80 -15.41 -0.26
CA GLU A 84 -12.47 -15.24 0.33
C GLU A 84 -11.46 -14.78 -0.74
N PHE A 85 -10.73 -13.70 -0.45
CA PHE A 85 -9.68 -13.22 -1.34
C PHE A 85 -8.41 -14.06 -1.21
N ASP A 86 -7.78 -14.37 -2.35
CA ASP A 86 -6.48 -15.05 -2.39
C ASP A 86 -5.35 -14.10 -1.97
N THR A 87 -5.42 -12.86 -2.43
CA THR A 87 -4.39 -11.86 -2.21
C THR A 87 -5.01 -10.50 -1.85
N ILE A 88 -4.49 -9.88 -0.81
CA ILE A 88 -4.83 -8.51 -0.41
C ILE A 88 -3.54 -7.69 -0.37
N VAL A 89 -3.51 -6.58 -1.11
CA VAL A 89 -2.38 -5.65 -1.11
C VAL A 89 -2.78 -4.37 -0.39
N LEU A 90 -1.96 -3.92 0.55
CA LEU A 90 -2.21 -2.71 1.33
C LEU A 90 -1.02 -1.76 1.23
N PHE A 91 -1.31 -0.47 1.04
CA PHE A 91 -0.32 0.59 1.02
C PHE A 91 -0.55 1.54 2.17
N GLU A 92 0.56 2.00 2.74
CA GLU A 92 0.63 3.13 3.64
C GLU A 92 1.70 4.10 3.11
N LEU A 93 1.26 5.28 2.69
CA LEU A 93 2.08 6.32 2.08
C LEU A 93 2.36 7.40 3.13
N LYS A 94 3.61 7.85 3.22
CA LYS A 94 3.97 8.94 4.12
C LYS A 94 4.60 10.08 3.34
N ARG A 95 4.40 11.31 3.81
CA ARG A 95 5.13 12.46 3.26
C ARG A 95 6.66 12.22 3.28
N PRO A 96 7.41 12.72 2.27
CA PRO A 96 8.86 12.60 2.24
C PRO A 96 9.53 13.18 3.48
N MET A 97 10.62 12.55 3.91
CA MET A 97 11.43 12.94 5.08
C MET A 97 10.62 13.07 6.39
N ARG A 98 9.50 12.35 6.54
CA ARG A 98 8.80 12.26 7.82
C ARG A 98 9.69 11.55 8.84
N ASP A 99 9.94 12.18 9.99
CA ASP A 99 10.84 11.65 11.04
C ASP A 99 10.28 11.81 12.46
N ASP A 100 8.96 11.88 12.58
CA ASP A 100 8.24 12.00 13.86
C ASP A 100 7.50 10.70 14.22
N TYR A 101 8.01 9.53 13.80
CA TYR A 101 7.39 8.24 14.10
C TYR A 101 7.56 7.81 15.56
N SER A 102 6.58 7.07 16.05
CA SER A 102 6.64 6.34 17.31
C SER A 102 6.46 4.84 17.09
N THR A 103 6.68 4.03 18.12
CA THR A 103 6.43 2.58 18.04
C THR A 103 4.95 2.26 17.85
N ALA A 104 4.06 3.13 18.34
CA ALA A 104 2.61 2.98 18.14
C ALA A 104 2.14 3.58 16.81
N GLU A 105 2.77 4.67 16.36
CA GLU A 105 2.39 5.38 15.13
C GLU A 105 3.54 5.37 14.13
N ASN A 106 3.50 4.40 13.22
CA ASN A 106 4.41 4.26 12.11
C ASN A 106 3.72 3.44 11.00
N PRO A 107 4.19 3.54 9.74
CA PRO A 107 3.47 2.91 8.63
C PRO A 107 3.38 1.39 8.73
N VAL A 108 4.35 0.72 9.35
CA VAL A 108 4.33 -0.74 9.51
C VAL A 108 3.25 -1.16 10.51
N THR A 109 3.15 -0.48 11.65
CA THR A 109 2.10 -0.75 12.64
C THR A 109 0.71 -0.52 12.03
N GLN A 110 0.52 0.58 11.30
CA GLN A 110 -0.75 0.90 10.63
C GLN A 110 -1.16 -0.18 9.62
N LEU A 111 -0.21 -0.69 8.83
CA LEU A 111 -0.45 -1.80 7.91
C LEU A 111 -0.91 -3.06 8.64
N TYR A 112 -0.30 -3.42 9.77
CA TYR A 112 -0.73 -4.57 10.56
C TYR A 112 -2.10 -4.37 11.22
N GLU A 113 -2.44 -3.15 11.65
CA GLU A 113 -3.78 -2.83 12.17
C GLU A 113 -4.87 -3.08 11.12
N TYR A 114 -4.62 -2.72 9.86
CA TYR A 114 -5.54 -3.05 8.76
C TYR A 114 -5.66 -4.56 8.54
N VAL A 115 -4.55 -5.30 8.59
CA VAL A 115 -4.56 -6.77 8.48
C VAL A 115 -5.39 -7.38 9.61
N ASP A 116 -5.21 -6.94 10.85
CA ASP A 116 -6.00 -7.39 12.00
C ASP A 116 -7.48 -7.11 11.82
N LYS A 117 -7.84 -5.91 11.35
CA LYS A 117 -9.23 -5.53 11.08
C LYS A 117 -9.87 -6.44 10.03
N ILE A 118 -9.15 -6.71 8.94
CA ILE A 118 -9.60 -7.61 7.87
C ILE A 118 -9.75 -9.04 8.40
N LYS A 119 -8.71 -9.61 9.03
CA LYS A 119 -8.74 -10.97 9.58
C LYS A 119 -9.77 -11.16 10.69
N SER A 120 -10.15 -10.10 11.40
CA SER A 120 -11.23 -10.15 12.40
C SER A 120 -12.64 -10.22 11.81
N GLY A 121 -12.77 -10.12 10.47
CA GLY A 121 -14.06 -10.14 9.76
C GLY A 121 -14.90 -8.87 9.94
N LYS A 122 -14.29 -7.79 10.44
CA LYS A 122 -14.95 -6.49 10.67
C LYS A 122 -14.83 -5.56 9.46
N ALA A 123 -13.85 -5.79 8.59
CA ALA A 123 -13.65 -4.98 7.39
C ALA A 123 -14.77 -5.19 6.37
N LYS A 124 -15.22 -4.08 5.78
CA LYS A 124 -16.17 -4.06 4.67
C LYS A 124 -15.70 -3.07 3.61
N ASP A 125 -16.00 -3.37 2.36
CA ASP A 125 -15.75 -2.45 1.25
C ASP A 125 -16.69 -1.23 1.28
N LYS A 126 -16.56 -0.33 0.30
CA LYS A 126 -17.36 0.89 0.20
C LYS A 126 -18.86 0.64 0.00
N TYR A 127 -19.22 -0.56 -0.46
CA TYR A 127 -20.61 -1.00 -0.68
C TYR A 127 -21.18 -1.75 0.53
N GLY A 128 -20.39 -1.87 1.61
CA GLY A 128 -20.78 -2.55 2.85
C GLY A 128 -20.71 -4.07 2.78
N ARG A 129 -20.13 -4.64 1.71
CA ARG A 129 -19.87 -6.09 1.62
C ARG A 129 -18.61 -6.41 2.41
N LYS A 130 -18.61 -7.59 3.05
CA LYS A 130 -17.46 -8.01 3.87
C LYS A 130 -16.24 -8.25 2.99
N ILE A 131 -15.07 -7.94 3.53
CA ILE A 131 -13.79 -8.36 2.96
C ILE A 131 -13.37 -9.59 3.75
N ILE A 132 -13.35 -10.75 3.10
CA ILE A 132 -13.05 -12.03 3.76
C ILE A 132 -11.61 -12.43 3.45
N ALA A 133 -10.83 -12.63 4.51
CA ALA A 133 -9.49 -13.20 4.43
C ALA A 133 -9.41 -14.43 5.33
N GLY A 134 -9.03 -15.57 4.77
CA GLY A 134 -8.81 -16.81 5.51
C GLY A 134 -7.34 -17.04 5.82
N ASN A 135 -7.01 -18.27 6.21
CA ASN A 135 -5.63 -18.65 6.54
C ASN A 135 -4.73 -18.70 5.30
N GLY A 136 -5.30 -18.94 4.11
CA GLY A 136 -4.57 -19.01 2.85
C GLY A 136 -4.32 -17.64 2.22
N THR A 137 -5.12 -16.62 2.58
CA THR A 137 -5.00 -15.26 2.04
C THR A 137 -3.61 -14.70 2.27
N LYS A 138 -2.98 -14.24 1.20
CA LYS A 138 -1.65 -13.61 1.22
C LYS A 138 -1.79 -12.11 1.35
N PHE A 139 -1.03 -11.52 2.25
CA PHE A 139 -0.96 -10.07 2.39
C PHE A 139 0.34 -9.52 1.81
N TYR A 140 0.26 -8.52 0.95
CA TYR A 140 1.42 -7.74 0.50
C TYR A 140 1.28 -6.32 1.05
N LEU A 141 2.20 -5.93 1.92
CA LEU A 141 2.11 -4.67 2.66
C LEU A 141 3.25 -3.74 2.23
N TYR A 142 2.91 -2.58 1.69
CA TYR A 142 3.88 -1.61 1.21
C TYR A 142 3.84 -0.33 2.06
N ALA A 143 4.89 -0.11 2.84
CA ALA A 143 5.16 1.17 3.47
C ALA A 143 6.01 2.03 2.53
N VAL A 144 5.42 3.05 1.92
CA VAL A 144 6.12 3.98 1.03
C VAL A 144 6.51 5.22 1.81
N CYS A 145 7.76 5.25 2.26
CA CYS A 145 8.29 6.30 3.11
C CYS A 145 9.83 6.32 3.11
N ASP A 146 10.41 7.48 3.40
CA ASP A 146 11.86 7.57 3.59
C ASP A 146 12.31 6.90 4.88
N ILE A 147 13.50 6.29 4.84
CA ILE A 147 14.11 5.65 6.00
C ILE A 147 14.77 6.73 6.86
N THR A 148 14.10 7.15 7.91
CA THR A 148 14.58 8.18 8.84
C THR A 148 14.91 7.59 10.22
N PRO A 149 15.68 8.30 11.08
CA PRO A 149 16.09 7.80 12.39
C PRO A 149 14.95 7.30 13.30
N SER A 150 13.77 7.93 13.25
CA SER A 150 12.60 7.47 14.00
C SER A 150 12.03 6.15 13.47
N LEU A 151 12.02 5.95 12.15
CA LEU A 151 11.57 4.70 11.52
C LEU A 151 12.54 3.54 11.75
N GLU A 152 13.84 3.80 11.80
CA GLU A 152 14.84 2.77 12.05
C GLU A 152 14.60 1.98 13.35
N LYS A 153 13.97 2.61 14.35
CA LYS A 153 13.58 1.92 15.59
C LYS A 153 12.61 0.79 15.29
N THR A 154 11.53 1.07 14.55
CA THR A 154 10.54 0.07 14.12
C THR A 154 11.19 -1.03 13.27
N ILE A 155 12.07 -0.65 12.35
CA ILE A 155 12.82 -1.59 11.49
C ILE A 155 13.62 -2.59 12.35
N ARG A 156 14.36 -2.09 13.34
CA ARG A 156 15.14 -2.93 14.26
C ARG A 156 14.26 -3.80 15.15
N PHE A 157 13.20 -3.24 15.74
CA PHE A 157 12.31 -3.99 16.62
C PHE A 157 11.63 -5.17 15.93
N ASN A 158 11.30 -5.02 14.65
CA ASN A 158 10.64 -6.06 13.85
C ASN A 158 11.63 -6.94 13.07
N SER A 159 12.95 -6.76 13.25
CA SER A 159 13.99 -7.56 12.58
C SER A 159 13.89 -7.55 11.04
N PHE A 160 13.53 -6.40 10.45
CA PHE A 160 13.50 -6.23 9.01
C PHE A 160 14.88 -6.47 8.38
N LYS A 161 14.89 -7.05 7.19
CA LYS A 161 16.10 -7.30 6.40
C LYS A 161 16.26 -6.23 5.34
N HIS A 162 17.49 -5.83 5.07
CA HIS A 162 17.77 -4.94 3.95
C HIS A 162 17.48 -5.63 2.62
N THR A 163 16.87 -4.88 1.71
CA THR A 163 16.86 -5.22 0.29
C THR A 163 18.30 -5.21 -0.28
N PRO A 164 18.59 -5.96 -1.36
CA PRO A 164 19.96 -6.08 -1.89
C PRO A 164 20.62 -4.74 -2.29
N ASP A 165 19.83 -3.77 -2.74
CA ASP A 165 20.31 -2.44 -3.09
C ASP A 165 20.51 -1.50 -1.88
N LYS A 166 20.12 -1.96 -0.68
CA LYS A 166 20.15 -1.25 0.60
C LYS A 166 19.28 0.02 0.65
N MET A 167 18.34 0.19 -0.28
CA MET A 167 17.45 1.36 -0.36
C MET A 167 16.05 1.12 0.19
N GLY A 168 15.79 -0.08 0.68
CA GLY A 168 14.55 -0.49 1.32
C GLY A 168 14.76 -1.67 2.27
N TYR A 169 13.68 -2.09 2.90
CA TYR A 169 13.66 -3.25 3.79
C TYR A 169 12.50 -4.17 3.46
N TYR A 170 12.62 -5.43 3.87
CA TYR A 170 11.53 -6.39 3.77
C TYR A 170 11.49 -7.33 4.99
N LEU A 171 10.31 -7.89 5.22
CA LEU A 171 10.05 -8.90 6.25
C LEU A 171 8.92 -9.81 5.78
N PHE A 172 9.02 -11.10 6.08
CA PHE A 172 7.88 -12.01 6.01
C PHE A 172 7.40 -12.29 7.43
N ASN A 173 6.10 -12.14 7.66
CA ASN A 173 5.42 -12.42 8.92
C ASN A 173 4.53 -13.66 8.74
N ASP A 174 4.98 -14.79 9.27
CA ASP A 174 4.29 -16.07 9.14
C ASP A 174 2.88 -16.06 9.76
N THR A 175 2.72 -15.39 10.92
CA THR A 175 1.43 -15.29 11.63
C THR A 175 0.36 -14.64 10.77
N TYR A 176 0.74 -13.58 10.05
CA TYR A 176 -0.17 -12.87 9.17
C TYR A 176 -0.23 -13.42 7.75
N ASN A 177 0.67 -14.34 7.37
CA ASN A 177 0.93 -14.69 5.96
C ASN A 177 1.17 -13.41 5.13
N ALA A 178 2.00 -12.52 5.68
CA ALA A 178 2.20 -11.18 5.16
C ALA A 178 3.65 -10.94 4.75
N TYR A 179 3.85 -10.47 3.52
CA TYR A 179 5.12 -9.96 3.03
C TYR A 179 5.09 -8.43 3.08
N VAL A 180 6.01 -7.84 3.84
CA VAL A 180 6.06 -6.40 4.10
C VAL A 180 7.30 -5.80 3.47
N GLU A 181 7.15 -4.73 2.70
CA GLU A 181 8.25 -3.93 2.17
C GLU A 181 8.17 -2.49 2.65
N ILE A 182 9.34 -1.94 3.01
CA ILE A 182 9.54 -0.51 3.25
C ILE A 182 10.34 0.03 2.07
N LEU A 183 9.72 0.91 1.30
CA LEU A 183 10.26 1.45 0.05
C LEU A 183 10.46 2.97 0.16
N SER A 184 11.71 3.40 0.05
CA SER A 184 12.02 4.84 -0.06
C SER A 184 11.59 5.40 -1.41
N PHE A 185 11.33 6.71 -1.47
CA PHE A 185 10.99 7.37 -2.73
C PHE A 185 12.11 7.24 -3.76
N ASP A 186 13.36 7.35 -3.31
CA ASP A 186 14.54 7.15 -4.17
C ASP A 186 14.60 5.74 -4.75
N LYS A 187 14.22 4.71 -3.97
CA LYS A 187 14.15 3.33 -4.45
C LYS A 187 13.10 3.19 -5.55
N ILE A 188 11.89 3.69 -5.33
CA ILE A 188 10.78 3.65 -6.31
C ILE A 188 11.21 4.31 -7.63
N ILE A 189 11.81 5.49 -7.56
CA ILE A 189 12.27 6.23 -8.75
C ILE A 189 13.39 5.46 -9.46
N LYS A 190 14.36 4.92 -8.71
CA LYS A 190 15.50 4.19 -9.28
C LYS A 190 15.04 2.90 -9.94
N ASP A 191 14.19 2.13 -9.28
CA ASP A 191 13.74 0.82 -9.75
C ASP A 191 12.82 0.98 -10.96
N SER A 192 11.86 1.91 -10.92
CA SER A 192 10.99 2.20 -12.08
C SER A 192 11.78 2.64 -13.32
N LYS A 193 12.79 3.50 -13.18
CA LYS A 193 13.69 3.87 -14.28
C LYS A 193 14.46 2.65 -14.82
N LYS A 194 14.99 1.81 -13.92
CA LYS A 194 15.76 0.63 -14.31
C LYS A 194 14.90 -0.41 -15.03
N ARG A 195 13.69 -0.68 -14.54
CA ARG A 195 12.74 -1.62 -15.15
C ARG A 195 12.34 -1.21 -16.56
N ASN A 196 12.01 0.07 -16.76
CA ASN A 196 11.55 0.56 -18.06
C ASN A 196 12.68 0.87 -19.05
N LYS A 197 13.93 0.98 -18.59
CA LYS A 197 15.07 1.28 -19.45
C LYS A 197 15.17 0.34 -20.66
N ILE A 198 15.08 -0.97 -20.43
CA ILE A 198 15.20 -1.94 -21.52
C ILE A 198 14.05 -1.84 -22.53
N LEU A 199 12.85 -1.50 -22.06
CA LEU A 199 11.68 -1.29 -22.91
C LEU A 199 11.90 -0.08 -23.82
N PHE A 200 12.30 1.05 -23.25
CA PHE A 200 12.61 2.28 -23.99
C PHE A 200 13.77 2.08 -24.98
N ASP A 201 14.86 1.45 -24.54
CA ASP A 201 15.99 1.09 -25.40
C ASP A 201 15.56 0.22 -26.60
N LYS A 202 14.57 -0.67 -26.42
CA LYS A 202 14.00 -1.51 -27.50
C LYS A 202 13.02 -0.76 -28.40
N LEU A 203 12.30 0.21 -27.87
CA LEU A 203 11.35 1.04 -28.62
C LEU A 203 12.02 2.23 -29.32
N GLY A 204 13.29 2.51 -29.02
CA GLY A 204 14.04 3.60 -29.64
C GLY A 204 13.60 4.99 -29.18
N ILE A 205 13.04 5.10 -27.98
CA ILE A 205 12.59 6.35 -27.33
C ILE A 205 13.32 6.58 -26.00
#